data_AF-A0A5J4SZ41-F1
#
_entry.id   AF-A0A5J4SZ41-F1
#
_cell.length_a   1.000
_cell.length_b   1.000
_cell.length_c   1.000
_cell.angle_alpha   90.00
_cell.angle_beta   90.00
_cell.angle_gamma   90.00
#
_symmetry.space_group_name_H-M   'P 1'
#
loop_
_entity.id
_entity.type
_entity.pdbx_description
1 polymer ?
#
loop_
_entity_poly.entity_id
_entity_poly.type
_entity_poly.pdbx_seq_one_letter_code
_entity_poly.pdbx_strand_id
1 'polypeptide(L)' 'MKVETDKKSGFCFGVVTAIYKAEEELNKGDTLYCLGDIVHNSREVERLKALGDKNKIARCGIKKE' A
#
# COMPACT_ATOMS: atom_id res chain seq x y z
N MET A 1 -31.09 -2.82 16.98
CA MET A 1 -30.23 -3.36 15.92
C MET A 1 -28.88 -3.69 16.54
N LYS A 2 -28.42 -4.95 16.46
CA LYS A 2 -27.07 -5.36 16.87
C LYS A 2 -26.26 -5.64 15.61
N VAL A 3 -25.04 -5.11 15.54
CA VAL A 3 -24.11 -5.32 14.43
C VAL A 3 -22.90 -6.04 15.02
N GLU A 4 -22.51 -7.17 14.43
CA GLU A 4 -21.37 -7.99 14.85
C GLU A 4 -20.44 -8.18 13.65
N THR A 5 -19.13 -8.14 13.90
CA THR A 5 -18.09 -8.29 12.87
C THR A 5 -17.34 -9.59 13.10
N ASP A 6 -17.13 -10.39 12.05
CA ASP A 6 -16.35 -11.63 12.16
C ASP A 6 -14.88 -11.29 12.47
N LYS A 7 -14.29 -12.01 13.43
CA LYS A 7 -12.89 -11.87 13.85
C LYS A 7 -11.88 -12.18 12.74
N LYS A 8 -12.28 -12.90 11.70
CA LYS A 8 -11.46 -13.19 10.51
C LYS A 8 -11.61 -12.14 9.41
N SER A 9 -12.44 -11.11 9.61
CA SER A 9 -12.59 -10.00 8.67
C SER A 9 -11.35 -9.10 8.69
N GLY A 10 -10.85 -8.71 7.52
CA GLY A 10 -9.74 -7.77 7.41
C GLY A 10 -8.75 -8.13 6.30
N PHE A 11 -7.53 -7.60 6.41
CA PHE A 11 -6.46 -7.91 5.48
C PHE A 11 -5.85 -9.28 5.76
N CYS A 12 -5.53 -10.02 4.70
CA CYS A 12 -4.74 -11.23 4.84
C CYS A 12 -3.30 -10.88 5.26
N PHE A 13 -2.61 -11.84 5.86
CA PHE A 13 -1.23 -11.68 6.29
C PHE A 13 -0.29 -11.16 5.18
N GLY A 14 -0.50 -11.61 3.93
CA GLY A 14 0.30 -11.15 2.78
C GLY A 14 0.11 -9.67 2.48
N VAL A 15 -1.14 -9.18 2.54
CA VAL A 15 -1.46 -7.76 2.33
C VAL A 15 -0.86 -6.90 3.45
N VAL A 16 -0.99 -7.33 4.70
CA VAL A 16 -0.40 -6.62 5.85
C VAL A 16 1.12 -6.53 5.70
N THR A 17 1.78 -7.64 5.35
CA THR A 17 3.23 -7.67 5.16
C THR A 17 3.69 -6.76 4.02
N ALA A 18 2.95 -6.73 2.90
CA ALA A 18 3.26 -5.87 1.77
C ALA A 18 3.18 -4.38 2.15
N ILE A 19 2.12 -3.98 2.85
CA ILE A 19 1.93 -2.61 3.35
C ILE A 19 3.08 -2.22 4.29
N TYR A 20 3.39 -3.06 5.27
CA TYR A 20 4.48 -2.79 6.23
C TYR A 20 5.83 -2.57 5.54
N LYS A 21 6.19 -3.42 4.58
CA LYS A 21 7.44 -3.26 3.83
C LYS A 21 7.47 -1.95 3.04
N ALA A 22 6.34 -1.57 2.42
CA ALA A 22 6.27 -0.30 1.72
C ALA A 22 6.43 0.90 2.66
N GLU A 23 5.84 0.85 3.85
CA GLU A 23 6.03 1.89 4.87
C GLU A 23 7.47 1.98 5.35
N GLU A 24 8.15 0.84 5.59
CA GLU A 24 9.57 0.82 5.95
C GLU A 24 10.46 1.45 4.88
N GLU A 25 10.26 1.10 3.61
CA GLU A 25 11.03 1.67 2.51
C GLU A 25 10.77 3.17 2.34
N LEU A 26 9.52 3.63 2.51
CA LEU A 26 9.19 5.06 2.46
C LEU A 26 9.80 5.84 3.61
N ASN A 27 9.85 5.25 4.80
CA ASN A 27 10.47 5.87 5.98
C ASN A 27 12.00 5.99 5.87
N LYS A 28 12.66 5.11 5.09
CA LYS A 28 14.10 5.24 4.79
C LYS A 28 14.41 6.47 3.91
N GLY A 29 13.38 7.08 3.32
CA GLY A 29 13.50 8.30 2.52
C GLY A 29 13.65 8.08 1.03
N ASP A 30 13.72 6.81 0.59
CA ASP A 30 13.85 6.44 -0.81
C ASP A 30 12.52 6.48 -1.56
N THR A 31 12.61 6.57 -2.90
CA THR A 31 11.44 6.44 -3.77
C THR A 31 11.10 4.96 -3.94
N LEU A 32 9.93 4.56 -3.48
CA LEU A 32 9.36 3.24 -3.66
C LEU A 32 8.75 3.10 -5.06
N TYR A 33 9.28 2.15 -5.83
CA TYR A 33 8.73 1.76 -7.13
C TYR A 33 7.96 0.45 -7.00
N CYS A 34 6.68 0.45 -7.38
CA CYS A 34 5.85 -0.76 -7.39
C CYS A 34 5.46 -1.16 -8.81
N LEU A 35 5.61 -2.44 -9.14
CA LEU A 35 5.08 -3.02 -10.38
C LEU A 35 3.55 -3.15 -10.24
N GLY A 36 2.83 -2.09 -10.60
CA GLY A 36 1.39 -1.99 -10.41
C GLY A 36 1.01 -1.39 -9.05
N ASP A 37 -0.23 -1.66 -8.61
CA ASP A 37 -0.73 -1.21 -7.31
C ASP A 37 -0.32 -2.20 -6.21
N ILE A 38 0.15 -1.68 -5.07
CA ILE A 38 0.57 -2.50 -3.91
C ILE A 38 -0.57 -3.38 -3.38
N VAL A 39 -1.80 -2.86 -3.41
CA VAL A 39 -3.03 -3.53 -3.05
C VAL A 39 -4.17 -2.99 -3.90
N HIS A 40 -5.21 -3.80 -4.14
CA HIS A 40 -6.44 -3.35 -4.80
C HIS A 40 -7.40 -2.65 -3.81
N ASN A 41 -6.87 -1.68 -3.07
CA ASN A 41 -7.62 -0.83 -2.16
C ASN A 41 -7.15 0.61 -2.39
N SER A 42 -7.96 1.39 -3.11
CA SER A 42 -7.62 2.77 -3.49
C SER A 42 -7.35 3.64 -2.26
N ARG A 43 -8.14 3.51 -1.20
CA ARG A 43 -7.96 4.26 0.04
C ARG A 43 -6.62 3.96 0.70
N GLU A 44 -6.19 2.71 0.66
CA GLU A 44 -4.92 2.33 1.28
C GLU A 44 -3.72 2.72 0.44
N VAL A 45 -3.87 2.66 -0.89
CA VAL A 45 -2.89 3.24 -1.82
C VAL A 45 -2.75 4.74 -1.59
N GLU A 46 -3.84 5.48 -1.40
CA GLU A 46 -3.82 6.91 -1.09
C GLU A 46 -3.17 7.21 0.28
N ARG A 47 -3.45 6.40 1.30
CA ARG A 47 -2.81 6.54 2.62
C ARG A 47 -1.29 6.39 2.52
N LEU A 48 -0.82 5.35 1.84
CA LEU A 48 0.61 5.13 1.61
C LEU A 48 1.24 6.29 0.85
N LYS A 49 0.57 6.80 -0.20
CA LYS A 49 1.03 7.97 -0.97
C LYS A 49 1.09 9.26 -0.16
N ALA A 50 0.28 9.38 0.90
CA ALA A 50 0.32 10.50 1.82
C ALA A 50 1.38 10.33 2.93
N LEU A 51 1.76 9.09 3.24
CA LEU A 51 2.82 8.77 4.20
C LEU A 51 4.21 9.04 3.62
N GLY A 52 4.44 8.65 2.36
CA GLY A 52 5.54 9.19 1.58
C GLY A 52 5.25 10.65 1.22
N ASP A 53 6.29 11.48 1.05
CA ASP A 53 6.11 12.72 0.28
C ASP A 53 5.41 12.36 -1.04
N LYS A 54 4.42 13.15 -1.48
CA LYS A 54 3.47 12.85 -2.58
C LYS A 54 4.07 12.28 -3.89
N ASN A 55 5.39 12.27 -4.02
CA ASN A 55 6.18 11.81 -5.16
C ASN A 55 7.03 10.55 -4.90
N LYS A 56 7.05 9.99 -3.68
CA LYS A 56 7.92 8.84 -3.31
C LYS A 56 7.32 7.48 -3.62
N ILE A 57 6.02 7.36 -3.90
CA ILE A 57 5.44 6.12 -4.45
C ILE A 57 5.23 6.31 -5.93
N ALA A 58 6.15 5.78 -6.72
CA ALA A 58 6.01 5.73 -8.17
C ALA A 58 5.37 4.40 -8.57
N ARG A 59 4.28 4.45 -9.34
CA ARG A 59 3.89 3.28 -10.14
C ARG A 59 5.02 3.06 -11.13
N CYS A 60 5.70 1.93 -11.02
CA CYS A 60 6.53 1.42 -12.09
C CYS A 60 5.59 1.10 -13.24
N GLY A 61 5.35 2.11 -14.08
CA GLY A 61 4.97 1.85 -15.45
C GLY A 61 6.11 1.05 -16.04
N ILE A 62 5.85 -0.22 -16.35
CA ILE A 62 6.58 -0.88 -17.43
C ILE A 62 6.63 0.17 -18.53
N LYS A 63 7.83 0.65 -18.91
CA LYS A 63 7.98 1.44 -20.13
C LYS A 63 7.40 0.53 -21.22
N LYS A 64 6.15 0.75 -21.60
CA LYS A 64 5.65 0.31 -22.89
C LYS A 64 6.41 1.19 -23.85
N GLU A 65 7.49 0.64 -24.38
CA GLU A 65 7.93 0.98 -25.73
C GLU A 65 6.74 0.87 -26.70
#